data_AF-A0A699UPC2-F1
#
_entry.id   AF-A0A699UPC2-F1
#
_cell.length_a   1.000
_cell.length_b   1.000
_cell.length_c   1.000
_cell.angle_alpha   90.00
_cell.angle_beta   90.00
_cell.angle_gamma   90.00
#
_symmetry.space_group_name_H-M   'P 1'
#
loop_
_entity.id
_entity.type
_entity.pdbx_description
1 polymer ?
#
loop_
_entity_poly.entity_id
_entity_poly.type
_entity_poly.pdbx_seq_one_letter_code
_entity_poly.pdbx_strand_id
1 'polypeptide(L)' 'MDEYLALADLGASINLMPLCVWKEHALPEPTPTCMTLELADCSVSKPIGITKDVSVKV' A
#
# COMPACT_ATOMS: atom_id res chain seq x y z
N MET A 1 -14.44 -15.56 5.19
CA MET A 1 -13.33 -14.95 5.96
C MET A 1 -12.27 -14.78 4.92
N ASP A 2 -12.30 -13.62 4.28
CA ASP A 2 -11.53 -13.41 3.07
C ASP A 2 -10.09 -13.14 3.51
N GLU A 3 -9.25 -14.16 3.36
CA GLU A 3 -7.84 -14.08 3.67
C GLU A 3 -7.17 -13.19 2.61
N TYR A 4 -6.56 -12.09 3.06
CA TYR A 4 -5.82 -11.20 2.18
C TYR A 4 -4.46 -11.81 1.88
N LEU A 5 -4.18 -12.08 0.60
CA LEU A 5 -2.86 -12.54 0.18
C LEU A 5 -1.89 -11.36 0.16
N ALA A 6 -0.80 -11.48 0.92
CA ALA A 6 0.31 -10.53 0.90
C ALA A 6 1.47 -11.10 0.09
N LEU A 7 2.06 -10.27 -0.78
CA LEU A 7 3.29 -10.59 -1.51
C LEU A 7 4.49 -10.04 -0.73
N ALA A 8 5.43 -10.91 -0.36
CA ALA A 8 6.70 -10.52 0.23
C ALA A 8 7.74 -10.33 -0.87
N ASP A 9 7.96 -9.07 -1.28
CA ASP A 9 9.00 -8.68 -2.23
C ASP A 9 10.23 -8.14 -1.49
N LEU A 10 11.33 -8.89 -1.48
CA LEU A 10 12.59 -8.46 -0.85
C LEU A 10 13.32 -7.35 -1.62
N GLY A 11 12.95 -7.12 -2.89
CA GLY A 11 13.46 -6.02 -3.71
C GLY A 11 12.72 -4.70 -3.48
N ALA A 12 11.53 -4.75 -2.87
CA ALA A 12 10.74 -3.57 -2.59
C ALA A 12 11.27 -2.84 -1.34
N SER A 13 11.51 -1.54 -1.47
CA SER A 13 11.90 -0.67 -0.35
C SER A 13 10.71 -0.16 0.47
N ILE A 14 9.48 -0.36 -0.02
CA ILE A 14 8.23 0.08 0.60
C ILE A 14 7.17 -1.02 0.49
N ASN A 15 6.22 -1.01 1.43
CA ASN A 15 5.03 -1.86 1.36
C ASN A 15 3.90 -1.13 0.63
N LEU A 16 3.22 -1.81 -0.29
CA LEU A 16 2.03 -1.31 -0.96
C LEU A 16 0.79 -2.01 -0.42
N MET A 17 -0.28 -1.25 -0.21
CA MET A 17 -1.59 -1.76 0.17
C MET A 17 -2.64 -1.21 -0.79
N PRO A 18 -3.49 -2.06 -1.40
CA PRO A 18 -4.60 -1.58 -2.20
C PRO A 18 -5.57 -0.74 -1.36
N LEU A 19 -6.13 0.32 -1.96
CA LEU A 19 -7.05 1.22 -1.26
C LEU A 19 -8.32 0.50 -0.75
N CYS A 20 -8.79 -0.53 -1.44
CA CYS A 20 -9.94 -1.33 -0.98
C CYS A 20 -9.66 -1.96 0.38
N VAL A 21 -8.52 -2.67 0.51
CA VAL A 21 -8.06 -3.28 1.76
C VAL A 21 -7.91 -2.24 2.86
N TRP A 22 -7.30 -1.09 2.55
CA TRP A 22 -7.16 0.01 3.49
C TRP A 22 -8.50 0.47 4.08
N LYS A 23 -9.51 0.62 3.22
CA LYS A 23 -10.87 1.04 3.61
C LYS A 23 -11.60 -0.05 4.40
N GLU A 24 -11.46 -1.31 4.00
CA GLU A 24 -12.09 -2.44 4.69
C GLU A 24 -11.54 -2.63 6.10
N HIS A 25 -10.25 -2.36 6.30
CA HIS A 25 -9.63 -2.35 7.63
C HIS A 25 -9.92 -1.09 8.45
N ALA A 26 -10.74 -0.16 7.94
CA ALA A 26 -11.10 1.10 8.59
C ALA A 26 -9.86 1.88 9.10
N LEU A 27 -8.77 1.84 8.33
CA LEU A 27 -7.52 2.51 8.70
C LEU A 27 -7.66 4.03 8.55
N PRO A 28 -6.93 4.83 9.36
CA PRO A 28 -6.95 6.28 9.27
C PRO A 28 -6.63 6.79 7.85
N GLU A 29 -7.06 8.00 7.51
CA GLU A 29 -6.72 8.55 6.19
C GLU A 29 -5.21 8.77 6.06
N PRO A 30 -4.56 8.24 5.02
CA PRO A 30 -3.11 8.39 4.86
C PRO A 30 -2.76 9.83 4.50
N THR A 31 -1.58 10.29 4.93
CA THR A 31 -1.11 11.65 4.63
C THR A 31 -0.82 11.77 3.13
N PRO A 32 -1.39 12.75 2.41
CA PRO A 32 -1.13 12.93 0.99
C PRO A 32 0.36 13.05 0.67
N THR A 33 0.79 12.48 -0.44
CA THR A 33 2.18 12.51 -0.89
C THR A 33 2.32 13.02 -2.32
N CYS A 34 3.44 13.66 -2.61
CA CYS A 34 3.84 14.04 -3.97
C CYS A 34 4.70 12.96 -4.65
N MET A 35 4.94 11.83 -3.99
CA MET A 35 5.70 10.71 -4.53
C MET A 35 5.02 10.08 -5.75
N THR A 36 5.83 9.52 -6.64
CA THR A 36 5.39 8.63 -7.72
C THR A 36 6.18 7.32 -7.63
N LEU A 37 5.58 6.23 -8.12
CA LEU A 37 6.17 4.90 -8.12
C LEU A 37 6.29 4.42 -9.56
N GLU A 38 7.47 3.97 -9.94
CA GLU A 38 7.69 3.22 -11.17
C GLU A 38 7.56 1.73 -10.87
N LEU A 39 6.64 1.07 -11.55
CA LEU A 39 6.35 -0.35 -11.38
C LEU A 39 7.15 -1.18 -12.38
N ALA A 40 7.24 -2.50 -12.15
CA ALA A 40 8.00 -3.41 -12.99
C ALA A 40 7.48 -3.51 -14.44
N ASP A 41 6.23 -3.11 -14.68
CA ASP A 41 5.62 -2.97 -16.01
C ASP A 41 5.94 -1.62 -16.67
N CYS A 42 6.89 -0.87 -16.12
CA CYS A 42 7.27 0.50 -16.52
C CYS A 42 6.13 1.52 -16.40
N SER A 43 5.02 1.18 -15.73
CA SER A 43 3.97 2.15 -15.46
C SER A 43 4.35 3.05 -14.29
N VAL A 44 3.88 4.30 -14.34
CA VAL A 44 4.04 5.27 -13.25
C VAL A 44 2.72 5.43 -12.54
N SER A 45 2.72 5.19 -11.22
CA SER A 45 1.54 5.34 -10.37
C SER A 45 1.76 6.39 -9.28
N LYS A 46 0.69 7.05 -8.86
CA LYS A 46 0.72 8.02 -7.75
C LYS A 46 -0.05 7.46 -6.56
N PRO A 47 0.60 7.17 -5.42
CA PRO A 47 -0.09 6.79 -4.20
C PRO A 47 -1.01 7.91 -3.70
N ILE A 48 -2.13 7.52 -3.09
CA ILE A 48 -3.08 8.48 -2.48
C ILE A 48 -2.45 9.16 -1.27
N GLY A 49 -1.66 8.42 -0.50
CA GLY A 49 -0.93 8.93 0.64
C GLY A 49 0.07 7.92 1.17
N ILE A 50 0.75 8.31 2.23
CA ILE A 50 1.70 7.48 2.97
C ILE A 50 1.30 7.40 4.44
N THR A 51 1.68 6.31 5.06
CA THR A 51 1.58 6.08 6.49
C THR A 51 2.90 5.49 6.99
N LYS A 52 3.13 5.56 8.30
CA LYS A 52 4.28 4.89 8.94
C LYS A 52 3.76 3.95 10.01
N ASP A 53 4.34 2.76 10.08
CA ASP A 53 4.18 1.80 11.18
C ASP A 53 2.71 1.43 11.49
N VAL A 54 1.98 0.98 10.47
CA VAL A 54 0.60 0.50 10.64
C VAL A 54 0.58 -1.00 10.91
N SER A 55 -0.02 -1.37 12.04
CA SER A 55 -0.35 -2.77 12.33
C SER A 55 -1.56 -3.19 11.51
N VAL A 56 -1.38 -4.19 10.65
CA VAL A 56 -2.45 -4.79 9.85
C VAL A 56 -2.55 -6.27 10.17
N LYS A 57 -3.78 -6.79 10.23
CA LYS A 57 -4.01 -8.22 10.38
C LYS A 57 -4.21 -8.80 8.98
N VAL A 58 -3.19 -9.52 8.53
CA VAL A 58 -3.20 -10.34 7.31
C VAL A 58 -3.49 -11.79 7.66
#